data_AF-A0A1R1CFU8-F1
#
_entry.id   AF-A0A1R1CFU8-F1
#
_cell.length_a   1.000
_cell.length_b   1.000
_cell.length_c   1.000
_cell.angle_alpha   90.00
_cell.angle_beta   90.00
_cell.angle_gamma   90.00
#
_symmetry.space_group_name_H-M   'P 1'
#
loop_
_entity.id
_entity.type
_entity.pdbx_description
1 polymer ?
#
loop_
_entity_poly.entity_id
_entity_poly.type
_entity_poly.pdbx_seq_one_letter_code
_entity_poly.pdbx_strand_id
1 'polypeptide(L)' 'MNKVEKVKAFSELFELINMYYVERDQPSEEDNFFAKVENCCDLLELDFEELKKAFELNSLA' A
#
# COMPACT_ATOMS: atom_id res chain seq x y z
N MET A 1 -18.05 3.93 -0.49
CA MET A 1 -17.72 3.58 0.90
C MET A 1 -18.26 4.60 1.89
N ASN A 2 -18.67 4.14 3.05
CA ASN A 2 -18.96 5.00 4.21
C ASN A 2 -17.66 5.43 4.91
N LYS A 3 -17.75 6.38 5.85
CA LYS A 3 -16.58 6.91 6.57
C LYS A 3 -15.81 5.85 7.35
N VAL A 4 -16.50 4.85 7.92
CA VAL A 4 -15.87 3.77 8.69
C VAL A 4 -15.05 2.87 7.77
N GLU A 5 -15.55 2.56 6.58
CA GLU A 5 -14.83 1.78 5.58
C GLU A 5 -13.59 2.52 5.07
N LYS A 6 -13.67 3.84 4.86
CA LYS A 6 -12.50 4.65 4.48
C LYS A 6 -11.41 4.61 5.56
N VAL A 7 -11.79 4.67 6.84
CA VAL A 7 -10.84 4.55 7.95
C VAL A 7 -10.17 3.17 7.97
N LYS A 8 -10.92 2.10 7.69
CA LYS A 8 -10.34 0.74 7.61
C LYS A 8 -9.35 0.60 6.45
N ALA A 9 -9.72 1.06 5.25
CA ALA A 9 -8.84 1.04 4.09
C ALA A 9 -7.56 1.86 4.32
N PHE A 10 -7.67 3.00 5.01
CA PHE A 10 -6.50 3.79 5.40
C PHE A 10 -5.60 3.05 6.40
N SER A 11 -6.18 2.37 7.40
CA SER A 11 -5.40 1.57 8.36
C SER A 11 -4.63 0.46 7.66
N GLU A 12 -5.28 -0.24 6.74
CA GLU A 12 -4.66 -1.32 5.95
C GLU A 12 -3.54 -0.80 5.06
N LEU A 13 -3.77 0.32 4.35
CA LEU A 13 -2.74 0.97 3.55
C LEU A 13 -1.51 1.35 4.38
N PHE A 14 -1.72 1.89 5.58
CA PHE A 14 -0.65 2.26 6.50
C PHE A 14 0.13 1.03 7.00
N GLU A 15 -0.56 -0.06 7.33
CA GLU A 15 0.07 -1.32 7.72
C GLU A 15 0.92 -1.90 6.60
N LEU A 16 0.43 -1.89 5.37
CA LEU A 16 1.17 -2.33 4.19
C LEU A 16 2.43 -1.49 3.97
N ILE A 17 2.32 -0.16 3.99
CA ILE A 17 3.48 0.73 3.83
C ILE A 17 4.52 0.48 4.94
N ASN A 18 4.09 0.32 6.18
CA ASN A 18 5.02 -0.01 7.28
C ASN A 18 5.67 -1.37 7.07
N MET A 19 4.90 -2.40 6.68
CA MET A 19 5.41 -3.72 6.37
C MET A 19 6.48 -3.65 5.29
N TYR A 20 6.24 -2.90 4.21
CA TYR A 20 7.21 -2.68 3.15
C TYR A 20 8.53 -2.08 3.65
N TYR A 21 8.50 -1.14 4.60
CA TYR A 21 9.73 -0.57 5.16
C TYR A 21 10.42 -1.50 6.17
N VAL A 22 9.66 -2.28 6.93
CA VAL A 22 10.19 -3.26 7.89
C VAL A 22 10.85 -4.43 7.17
N GLU A 23 10.21 -4.91 6.11
CA GLU A 23 10.67 -6.02 5.28
C GLU A 23 11.50 -5.54 4.09
N ARG A 24 11.83 -4.25 3.97
CA ARG A 24 12.52 -3.70 2.78
C ARG A 24 13.82 -4.40 2.42
N ASP A 25 14.50 -4.97 3.42
CA ASP A 25 15.76 -5.71 3.26
C ASP A 25 15.56 -7.23 3.06
N GLN A 26 14.32 -7.70 3.05
CA GLN A 26 13.91 -9.07 2.74
C GLN A 26 12.80 -9.03 1.69
N PRO A 27 13.08 -9.32 0.41
CA PRO A 27 12.02 -9.41 -0.58
C PRO A 27 11.13 -10.60 -0.19
N SER A 28 10.07 -10.33 0.57
CA SER A 28 8.98 -11.26 0.67
C SER A 28 8.38 -11.28 -0.74
N GLU A 29 8.46 -12.43 -1.41
CA GLU A 29 7.66 -12.74 -2.59
C GLU A 29 6.17 -12.82 -2.19
N GLU A 30 5.66 -11.86 -1.40
CA GLU A 30 4.22 -11.68 -1.26
C GLU A 30 3.71 -11.19 -2.61
N ASP A 31 3.31 -12.15 -3.44
CA ASP A 31 2.68 -12.02 -4.76
C ASP A 31 1.50 -11.01 -4.82
N ASN A 32 1.11 -10.41 -3.68
CA ASN A 32 -0.05 -9.56 -3.54
C ASN A 32 0.21 -8.20 -2.86
N PHE A 33 1.45 -7.82 -2.51
CA PHE A 33 1.69 -6.54 -1.82
C PHE A 33 1.15 -5.34 -2.63
N PHE A 34 1.65 -5.17 -3.86
CA PHE A 34 1.24 -4.05 -4.72
C PHE A 34 -0.24 -4.10 -5.08
N ALA A 35 -0.81 -5.30 -5.25
CA ALA A 35 -2.24 -5.47 -5.50
C ALA A 35 -3.11 -5.03 -4.30
N LYS A 36 -2.68 -5.33 -3.07
CA LYS A 36 -3.35 -4.86 -1.85
C LYS A 36 -3.25 -3.32 -1.71
N VAL A 37 -2.09 -2.75 -2.02
CA VAL A 37 -1.89 -1.28 -2.01
C VAL A 37 -2.77 -0.59 -3.06
N GLU A 38 -2.82 -1.13 -4.28
CA GLU A 38 -3.67 -0.61 -5.37
C GLU A 38 -5.15 -0.65 -4.99
N ASN A 39 -5.63 -1.76 -4.44
CA ASN A 39 -7.01 -1.87 -3.92
C ASN A 39 -7.31 -0.84 -2.82
N CYS A 40 -6.38 -0.61 -1.89
CA CYS A 40 -6.55 0.44 -0.89
C CYS A 40 -6.61 1.85 -1.52
N CYS A 41 -5.84 2.11 -2.57
CA CYS A 41 -5.87 3.37 -3.30
C CYS A 41 -7.22 3.58 -3.99
N ASP A 42 -7.77 2.55 -4.65
CA ASP A 42 -9.10 2.60 -5.28
C ASP A 42 -10.20 2.92 -4.26
N LEU A 43 -10.16 2.26 -3.10
CA LEU A 43 -11.12 2.46 -2.01
C LEU A 43 -11.05 3.87 -1.39
N LEU A 44 -9.85 4.46 -1.39
CA LEU A 44 -9.60 5.80 -0.84
C LEU A 44 -9.69 6.92 -1.88
N GLU A 45 -9.90 6.58 -3.15
CA GLU A 45 -9.87 7.52 -4.29
C GLU A 45 -8.51 8.23 -4.40
N LEU A 46 -7.41 7.47 -4.26
CA LEU A 46 -6.03 7.92 -4.38
C LEU A 46 -5.41 7.44 -5.70
N ASP A 47 -4.48 8.22 -6.25
CA ASP A 47 -3.68 7.79 -7.39
C ASP A 47 -2.57 6.83 -6.93
N PHE A 48 -2.61 5.59 -7.42
CA PHE A 48 -1.68 4.54 -7.02
C PHE A 48 -0.22 4.84 -7.43
N GLU A 49 0.00 5.41 -8.61
CA GLU A 49 1.35 5.70 -9.11
C GLU A 49 1.97 6.89 -8.38
N GLU A 50 1.19 7.92 -8.06
CA GLU A 50 1.63 9.03 -7.20
C GLU A 50 1.92 8.55 -5.77
N LEU A 51 1.12 7.62 -5.23
CA LEU A 51 1.39 7.01 -3.93
C LEU A 51 2.72 6.23 -3.94
N LYS A 52 2.96 5.39 -4.95
CA LYS A 52 4.23 4.67 -5.09
C LYS A 52 5.44 5.60 -5.11
N LYS A 53 5.36 6.72 -5.86
CA LYS A 53 6.42 7.73 -5.90
C LYS A 53 6.62 8.39 -4.54
N ALA A 54 5.53 8.80 -3.88
CA ALA A 54 5.58 9.51 -2.60
C ALA A 54 6.21 8.67 -1.48
N PHE A 55 6.04 7.35 -1.53
CA PHE A 55 6.55 6.42 -0.51
C PHE A 55 7.73 5.56 -1.02
N GLU A 56 8.29 5.86 -2.19
CA GLU A 56 9.42 5.09 -2.75
C GLU A 56 9.14 3.56 -2.80
N LEU A 57 7.89 3.20 -3.10
CA LEU A 57 7.44 1.80 -3.21
C LEU A 57 7.88 1.23 -4.56
N ASN A 58 9.17 1.04 -4.72
CA ASN A 58 9.78 0.48 -5.91
C ASN A 58 10.27 -0.92 -5.56
N SER A 59 9.82 -1.94 -6.30
CA SER A 59 10.47 -3.25 -6.25
C SER A 59 11.97 -3.01 -6.42
N LEU A 60 12.77 -3.40 -5.41
CA LEU A 60 14.23 -3.34 -5.51
C LEU A 60 14.65 -3.96 -6.85
N ALA A 61 15.34 -3.15 -7.65
CA ALA A 61 16.00 -3.59 -8.88
C ALA A 61 17.14 -4.56 -8.56
#